data_AF-A0A6L9QAW6-F1
#
_entry.id   AF-A0A6L9QAW6-F1
#
_cell.length_a   1.000
_cell.length_b   1.000
_cell.length_c   1.000
_cell.angle_alpha   90.00
_cell.angle_beta   90.00
_cell.angle_gamma   90.00
#
_symmetry.space_group_name_H-M   'P 1'
#
loop_
_entity.id
_entity.type
_entity.pdbx_description
1 polymer ?
#
loop_
_entity_poly.entity_id
_entity_poly.type
_entity_poly.pdbx_seq_one_letter_code
_entity_poly.pdbx_strand_id
1 'polypeptide(L)'
;MTDKDTPSPRIRNGGAVWCDDHQRWECVKNRKAARGGGRCHMPAITGLPRCRLHAGVKVELAEVQGEAMDAWSATYGQTAVDPAQAVIGMLNMAVFRANFYASLLEEQVLAAHEDREEGGDPYGKGAPPVGEGAGLIGHTYSADKEHGIFASGEAIRGLVLLEGQERDRVVKYAKAAHDMGIAERHVRIAEQQAEQLADAIRQILNGLNLTAEQQQVVPQLVPSVLRAIAAGNPAA
;
A
#
# COMPACT_ATOMS: atom_id res chain seq x y z
N MET A 1 -37.14 19.27 -13.33
CA MET A 1 -36.41 18.11 -13.86
C MET A 1 -36.37 17.08 -12.76
N THR A 2 -37.02 15.94 -12.95
CA THR A 2 -37.19 14.90 -11.92
C THR A 2 -35.89 14.16 -11.67
N ASP A 3 -35.63 13.88 -10.40
CA ASP A 3 -34.50 13.19 -9.77
C ASP A 3 -34.35 11.70 -10.18
N LYS A 4 -34.61 11.37 -11.45
CA LYS A 4 -34.56 10.02 -12.04
C LYS A 4 -33.36 9.81 -12.98
N ASP A 5 -32.60 10.86 -13.27
CA ASP A 5 -31.45 10.82 -14.19
C ASP A 5 -30.10 10.75 -13.48
N THR A 6 -30.08 10.59 -12.15
CA THR A 6 -28.82 10.32 -11.43
C THR A 6 -28.50 8.82 -11.64
N PRO A 7 -27.53 8.45 -12.50
CA PRO A 7 -27.20 7.04 -12.69
C PRO A 7 -26.80 6.45 -11.34
N SER A 8 -27.43 5.33 -10.98
CA SER A 8 -27.09 4.54 -9.79
C SER A 8 -25.56 4.42 -9.67
N PRO A 9 -24.96 4.58 -8.48
CA PRO A 9 -23.52 4.53 -8.31
C PRO A 9 -23.00 3.25 -8.96
N ARG A 10 -22.30 3.41 -10.10
CA ARG A 10 -21.90 2.31 -10.97
C ARG A 10 -20.95 1.45 -10.15
N ILE A 11 -21.42 0.30 -9.69
CA ILE A 11 -20.63 -0.64 -8.87
C ILE A 11 -19.34 -0.93 -9.63
N ARG A 12 -18.20 -0.68 -8.98
CA ARG A 12 -16.86 -0.83 -9.58
C ARG A 12 -16.64 -2.28 -9.97
N ASN A 13 -16.60 -2.56 -11.27
CA ASN A 13 -16.34 -3.89 -11.81
C ASN A 13 -14.84 -4.22 -11.75
N GLY A 14 -14.31 -4.59 -10.58
CA GLY A 14 -12.95 -5.15 -10.44
C GLY A 14 -11.82 -4.27 -10.98
N GLY A 15 -11.99 -2.94 -10.99
CA GLY A 15 -11.01 -2.00 -11.55
C GLY A 15 -11.07 -1.80 -13.07
N ALA A 16 -12.11 -2.29 -13.75
CA ALA A 16 -12.41 -1.94 -15.14
C ALA A 16 -12.68 -0.43 -15.31
N VAL A 17 -12.55 0.08 -16.53
CA VAL A 17 -12.82 1.50 -16.84
C VAL A 17 -14.20 1.62 -17.49
N TRP A 18 -15.02 2.53 -16.99
CA TRP A 18 -16.30 2.81 -17.62
C TRP A 18 -16.08 3.61 -18.90
N CYS A 19 -16.77 3.23 -19.98
CA CYS A 19 -16.81 3.99 -21.23
C CYS A 19 -18.22 4.55 -21.43
N ASP A 20 -18.34 5.88 -21.49
CA ASP A 20 -19.63 6.53 -21.71
C ASP A 20 -20.15 6.36 -23.14
N ASP A 21 -19.29 6.22 -24.15
CA ASP A 21 -19.74 5.98 -25.53
C ASP A 21 -20.45 4.62 -25.67
N HIS A 22 -19.95 3.62 -24.94
CA HIS A 22 -20.44 2.24 -25.01
C HIS A 22 -21.34 1.83 -23.84
N GLN A 23 -21.53 2.72 -22.86
CA GLN A 23 -22.30 2.49 -21.63
C GLN A 23 -21.98 1.14 -20.97
N ARG A 24 -20.69 0.80 -20.84
CA ARG A 24 -20.23 -0.46 -20.24
C ARG A 24 -18.84 -0.34 -19.62
N TRP A 25 -18.50 -1.34 -18.80
CA TRP A 25 -17.16 -1.54 -18.27
C TRP A 25 -16.24 -2.18 -19.32
N GLU A 26 -15.11 -1.55 -19.60
CA GLU A 26 -14.14 -1.94 -20.61
C GLU A 26 -12.78 -2.34 -20.02
N CYS A 27 -12.05 -3.13 -20.80
CA CYS A 27 -10.72 -3.60 -20.46
C CYS A 27 -9.71 -2.46 -20.34
N VAL A 28 -8.90 -2.49 -19.27
CA VAL A 28 -7.87 -1.47 -19.03
C VAL A 28 -6.59 -1.67 -19.85
N LYS A 29 -6.42 -2.84 -20.47
CA LYS A 29 -5.20 -3.17 -21.22
C LYS A 29 -5.19 -2.51 -22.59
N ASN A 30 -4.01 -2.31 -23.13
CA ASN A 30 -3.85 -1.78 -24.49
C ASN A 30 -4.00 -2.88 -25.54
N ARG A 31 -4.54 -2.52 -26.70
CA ARG A 31 -4.52 -3.35 -27.91
C ARG A 31 -3.08 -3.45 -28.42
N LYS A 32 -2.74 -4.55 -29.09
CA LYS A 32 -1.46 -4.70 -29.78
C LYS A 32 -1.25 -3.54 -30.78
N ALA A 33 -0.03 -3.01 -30.85
CA ALA A 33 0.31 -1.90 -31.75
C ALA A 33 -0.05 -2.20 -33.23
N ALA A 34 0.17 -3.44 -33.68
CA ALA A 34 -0.21 -3.91 -35.02
C ALA A 34 -1.73 -3.86 -35.31
N ARG A 35 -2.58 -3.62 -34.31
CA ARG A 35 -4.05 -3.45 -34.45
C ARG A 35 -4.49 -2.03 -34.11
N GLY A 36 -3.66 -1.04 -34.42
CA GLY A 36 -3.95 0.39 -34.22
C GLY A 36 -3.63 0.92 -32.82
N GLY A 37 -3.09 0.09 -31.92
CA GLY A 37 -2.70 0.51 -30.58
C GLY A 37 -3.85 1.09 -29.74
N GLY A 38 -3.48 1.80 -28.68
CA GLY A 38 -4.43 2.42 -27.74
C GLY A 38 -5.18 1.43 -26.84
N ARG A 39 -6.15 1.94 -26.07
CA ARG A 39 -6.89 1.18 -25.05
C ARG A 39 -7.82 0.15 -25.69
N CYS A 40 -7.98 -1.00 -25.03
CA CYS A 40 -8.91 -2.04 -25.45
C CYS A 40 -10.34 -1.69 -25.05
N HIS A 41 -11.22 -1.52 -26.03
CA HIS A 41 -12.64 -1.22 -25.80
C HIS A 41 -13.52 -2.47 -25.63
N MET A 42 -12.90 -3.65 -25.52
CA MET A 42 -13.66 -4.88 -25.29
C MET A 42 -14.28 -4.88 -23.89
N PRO A 43 -15.50 -5.45 -23.73
CA PRO A 43 -16.11 -5.63 -22.42
C PRO A 43 -15.16 -6.33 -21.46
N ALA A 44 -15.04 -5.79 -20.25
CA ALA A 44 -14.33 -6.46 -19.18
C ALA A 44 -15.14 -7.67 -18.68
N ILE A 45 -14.44 -8.72 -18.26
CA ILE A 45 -15.07 -9.84 -17.53
C ILE A 45 -15.54 -9.30 -16.18
N THR A 46 -16.73 -9.68 -15.73
CA THR A 46 -17.25 -9.31 -14.39
C THR A 46 -16.25 -9.66 -13.30
N GLY A 47 -16.05 -8.79 -12.32
CA GLY A 47 -15.05 -8.89 -11.25
C GLY A 47 -13.60 -8.61 -11.66
N LEU A 48 -13.28 -8.37 -12.94
CA LEU A 48 -11.89 -8.19 -13.42
C LEU A 48 -11.70 -6.95 -14.31
N PRO A 49 -10.50 -6.35 -14.36
CA PRO A 49 -10.22 -5.17 -15.18
C PRO A 49 -9.88 -5.51 -16.64
N ARG A 50 -10.12 -6.75 -17.09
CA ARG A 50 -9.61 -7.26 -18.37
C ARG A 50 -10.67 -8.05 -19.14
N CYS A 51 -10.61 -7.99 -20.46
CA CYS A 51 -11.50 -8.76 -21.34
C CYS A 51 -10.98 -10.19 -21.56
N ARG A 52 -11.84 -11.03 -22.16
CA ARG A 52 -11.51 -12.41 -22.57
C ARG A 52 -10.23 -12.56 -23.40
N LEU A 53 -9.85 -11.53 -24.16
CA LEU A 53 -8.63 -11.54 -25.00
C LEU A 53 -7.37 -11.13 -24.23
N HIS A 54 -7.53 -10.49 -23.08
CA HIS A 54 -6.44 -10.01 -22.22
C HIS A 54 -6.41 -10.71 -20.85
N ALA A 55 -7.19 -11.78 -20.70
CA ALA A 55 -7.23 -12.59 -19.48
C ALA A 55 -5.89 -13.28 -19.19
N GLY A 56 -5.13 -13.65 -20.23
CA GLY A 56 -3.86 -14.39 -20.08
C GLY A 56 -4.03 -15.84 -19.61
N VAL A 57 -5.27 -16.27 -19.39
CA VAL A 57 -5.68 -17.62 -19.01
C VAL A 57 -6.92 -18.02 -19.82
N LYS A 58 -7.36 -19.27 -19.72
CA LYS A 58 -8.63 -19.72 -20.32
C LYS A 58 -9.79 -18.87 -19.79
N VAL A 59 -10.73 -18.53 -20.68
CA VAL A 59 -11.83 -17.60 -20.37
C VAL A 59 -12.66 -18.07 -19.19
N GLU A 60 -13.00 -19.36 -19.15
CA GLU A 60 -13.76 -19.99 -18.05
C GLU A 60 -13.07 -19.80 -16.69
N LEU A 61 -11.75 -19.97 -16.61
CA LEU A 61 -11.00 -19.72 -15.38
C LEU A 61 -11.01 -18.23 -15.01
N ALA A 62 -10.97 -17.34 -16.00
CA ALA A 62 -11.04 -15.90 -15.76
C ALA A 62 -12.45 -15.46 -15.30
N GLU A 63 -13.51 -16.09 -15.80
CA GLU A 63 -14.89 -15.86 -15.35
C GLU A 63 -15.05 -16.31 -13.89
N VAL A 64 -14.57 -17.52 -13.55
CA VAL A 64 -14.57 -18.00 -12.15
C VAL A 64 -13.74 -17.08 -11.23
N GLN A 65 -12.58 -16.60 -11.69
CA GLN A 65 -11.79 -15.61 -10.93
C GLN A 65 -12.58 -14.31 -10.71
N GLY A 66 -13.29 -13.86 -11.73
CA GLY A 66 -14.15 -12.69 -11.69
C GLY A 66 -15.29 -12.84 -10.70
N GLU A 67 -16.03 -13.95 -10.78
CA GLU A 67 -17.11 -14.28 -9.85
C GLU A 67 -16.61 -14.37 -8.41
N ALA A 68 -15.45 -14.97 -8.16
CA ALA A 68 -14.86 -15.03 -6.83
C ALA A 68 -14.51 -13.63 -6.27
N MET A 69 -13.99 -12.73 -7.10
CA MET A 69 -13.68 -11.36 -6.72
C MET A 69 -14.95 -10.53 -6.48
N ASP A 70 -15.97 -10.70 -7.31
CA ASP A 70 -17.26 -10.03 -7.20
C ASP A 70 -18.03 -10.51 -5.95
N ALA A 71 -18.09 -11.82 -5.74
CA ALA A 71 -18.68 -12.45 -4.55
C ALA A 71 -17.95 -12.04 -3.28
N TRP A 72 -16.61 -11.99 -3.28
CA TRP A 72 -15.84 -11.53 -2.13
C TRP A 72 -16.11 -10.06 -1.81
N SER A 73 -16.22 -9.21 -2.84
CA SER A 73 -16.58 -7.79 -2.68
C SER A 73 -18.00 -7.61 -2.14
N ALA A 74 -18.95 -8.41 -2.62
CA ALA A 74 -20.34 -8.38 -2.19
C ALA A 74 -20.54 -8.94 -0.76
N THR A 75 -19.81 -10.00 -0.39
CA THR A 75 -20.01 -10.73 0.88
C THR A 75 -19.61 -9.92 2.10
N TYR A 76 -18.57 -9.08 1.99
CA TYR A 76 -18.07 -8.33 3.13
C TYR A 76 -18.54 -6.88 3.21
N GLY A 77 -19.40 -6.43 2.28
CA GLY A 77 -19.84 -5.03 2.20
C GLY A 77 -18.68 -4.03 2.13
N GLN A 78 -17.46 -4.51 1.86
CA GLN A 78 -16.27 -3.69 1.86
C GLN A 78 -16.18 -3.04 0.49
N THR A 79 -16.06 -1.71 0.52
CA THR A 79 -15.58 -0.91 -0.60
C THR A 79 -14.40 -1.63 -1.22
N ALA A 80 -14.50 -2.01 -2.50
CA ALA A 80 -13.43 -2.64 -3.25
C ALA A 80 -12.09 -2.01 -2.85
N VAL A 81 -11.22 -2.77 -2.19
CA VAL A 81 -9.99 -2.22 -1.60
C VAL A 81 -9.21 -1.57 -2.72
N ASP A 82 -9.06 -0.25 -2.68
CA ASP A 82 -8.30 0.49 -3.69
C ASP A 82 -6.88 -0.12 -3.70
N PRO A 83 -6.41 -0.68 -4.83
CA PRO A 83 -5.10 -1.32 -4.87
C PRO A 83 -3.98 -0.40 -4.37
N ALA A 84 -4.11 0.91 -4.58
CA ALA A 84 -3.17 1.90 -4.04
C ALA A 84 -3.17 1.93 -2.51
N GLN A 85 -4.35 1.90 -1.88
CA GLN A 85 -4.49 1.87 -0.43
C GLN A 85 -3.99 0.55 0.17
N ALA A 86 -4.24 -0.58 -0.51
CA ALA A 86 -3.69 -1.87 -0.10
C ALA A 86 -2.17 -1.85 -0.09
N VAL A 87 -1.55 -1.35 -1.16
CA VAL A 87 -0.08 -1.29 -1.28
C VAL A 87 0.54 -0.37 -0.21
N ILE A 88 -0.04 0.80 0.03
CA ILE A 88 0.41 1.71 1.10
C ILE A 88 0.25 1.05 2.48
N GLY A 89 -0.90 0.42 2.74
CA GLY A 89 -1.15 -0.28 4.00
C GLY A 89 -0.13 -1.38 4.27
N MET A 90 0.18 -2.19 3.24
CA MET A 90 1.20 -3.24 3.32
C MET A 90 2.61 -2.67 3.47
N LEU A 91 2.95 -1.57 2.80
CA LEU A 91 4.22 -0.87 2.98
C LEU A 91 4.39 -0.40 4.43
N ASN A 92 3.38 0.28 4.99
CA ASN A 92 3.43 0.78 6.36
C ASN A 92 3.57 -0.36 7.38
N MET A 93 2.84 -1.46 7.19
CA MET A 93 2.95 -2.65 8.04
C MET A 93 4.35 -3.28 7.94
N ALA A 94 4.90 -3.40 6.73
CA ALA A 94 6.25 -3.95 6.53
C ALA A 94 7.33 -3.06 7.17
N VAL A 95 7.23 -1.73 7.05
CA VAL A 95 8.14 -0.79 7.71
C VAL A 95 8.06 -0.92 9.23
N PHE A 96 6.84 -0.95 9.78
CA PHE A 96 6.65 -1.15 11.23
C PHE A 96 7.31 -2.44 11.71
N ARG A 97 7.05 -3.56 11.03
CA ARG A 97 7.60 -4.86 11.42
C ARG A 97 9.11 -4.93 11.26
N ALA A 98 9.67 -4.37 10.19
CA ALA A 98 11.11 -4.30 10.00
C ALA A 98 11.79 -3.55 11.15
N ASN A 99 11.24 -2.41 11.56
CA ASN A 99 11.77 -1.65 12.70
C ASN A 99 11.60 -2.41 14.02
N PHE A 100 10.44 -3.00 14.25
CA PHE A 100 10.17 -3.78 15.45
C PHE A 100 11.11 -4.98 15.58
N TYR A 101 11.31 -5.75 14.51
CA TYR A 101 12.24 -6.87 14.51
C TYR A 101 13.69 -6.43 14.64
N ALA A 102 14.06 -5.28 14.06
CA ALA A 102 15.39 -4.72 14.24
C ALA A 102 15.68 -4.38 15.72
N SER A 103 14.72 -3.78 16.44
CA SER A 103 14.85 -3.51 17.88
C SER A 103 15.00 -4.80 18.70
N LEU A 104 14.20 -5.83 18.41
CA LEU A 104 14.33 -7.12 19.07
C LEU A 104 15.68 -7.80 18.77
N LEU A 105 16.22 -7.62 17.56
CA LEU A 105 17.54 -8.14 17.20
C LEU A 105 18.65 -7.43 17.99
N GLU A 106 18.55 -6.12 18.14
CA GLU A 106 19.50 -5.34 18.95
C GLU A 106 19.49 -5.82 20.40
N GLU A 107 18.32 -5.97 21.02
CA GLU A 107 18.17 -6.54 22.36
C GLU A 107 18.78 -7.96 22.46
N GLN A 108 18.52 -8.81 21.46
CA GLN A 108 19.01 -10.19 21.45
C GLN A 108 20.54 -10.27 21.29
N VAL A 109 21.13 -9.37 20.51
CA VAL A 109 22.59 -9.26 20.36
C VAL A 109 23.21 -8.78 21.67
N LEU A 110 22.64 -7.74 22.29
CA LEU A 110 23.12 -7.22 23.57
C LEU A 110 23.07 -8.28 24.67
N ALA A 111 21.94 -8.98 24.84
CA ALA A 111 21.82 -10.06 25.82
C ALA A 111 22.85 -11.18 25.58
N ALA A 112 23.10 -11.54 24.31
CA ALA A 112 24.09 -12.55 23.96
C ALA A 112 25.54 -12.10 24.23
N HIS A 113 25.82 -10.79 24.20
CA HIS A 113 27.09 -10.23 24.61
C HIS A 113 27.26 -10.27 26.13
N GLU A 114 26.23 -9.90 26.90
CA GLU A 114 26.24 -9.93 28.37
C GLU A 114 26.44 -11.36 28.90
N ASP A 115 25.70 -12.33 28.37
CA ASP A 115 25.82 -13.75 28.75
C ASP A 115 27.24 -14.30 28.50
N ARG A 116 27.93 -13.80 27.46
CA ARG A 116 29.30 -14.18 27.14
C ARG A 116 30.30 -13.61 28.14
N GLU A 117 30.04 -12.42 28.69
CA GLU A 117 30.90 -11.77 29.68
C GLU A 117 30.74 -12.38 31.09
N GLU A 118 29.56 -12.90 31.44
CA GLU A 118 29.24 -13.39 32.81
C GLU A 118 29.58 -14.86 33.14
N GLY A 119 29.96 -15.72 32.17
CA GLY A 119 30.73 -16.94 32.50
C GLY A 119 30.17 -18.30 32.09
N GLY A 120 29.82 -18.48 30.82
CA GLY A 120 29.64 -19.82 30.27
C GLY A 120 29.01 -19.79 28.89
N ASP A 121 29.29 -20.82 28.09
CA ASP A 121 28.71 -20.99 26.75
C ASP A 121 27.18 -20.80 26.82
N PRO A 122 26.62 -19.75 26.18
CA PRO A 122 25.19 -19.44 26.27
C PRO A 122 24.31 -20.53 25.66
N TYR A 123 24.92 -21.51 24.99
CA TYR A 123 24.27 -22.65 24.39
C TYR A 123 24.64 -23.89 25.21
N GLY A 124 23.62 -24.51 25.82
CA GLY A 124 23.77 -25.63 26.74
C GLY A 124 24.77 -26.69 26.28
N LYS A 125 25.46 -27.31 27.26
CA LYS A 125 26.54 -28.29 27.13
C LYS A 125 26.65 -28.96 25.74
N GLY A 126 27.59 -28.49 24.92
CA GLY A 126 28.06 -29.19 23.71
C GLY A 126 27.81 -28.49 22.38
N ALA A 127 27.13 -27.34 22.35
CA ALA A 127 27.13 -26.49 21.16
C ALA A 127 28.45 -25.71 21.08
N PRO A 128 29.08 -25.57 19.90
CA PRO A 128 30.26 -24.71 19.76
C PRO A 128 29.86 -23.24 19.94
N PRO A 129 30.72 -22.41 20.55
CA PRO A 129 30.39 -21.00 20.77
C PRO A 129 30.18 -20.28 19.45
N VAL A 130 29.01 -19.67 19.25
CA VAL A 130 28.82 -18.66 18.21
C VAL A 130 29.64 -17.43 18.62
N GLY A 131 30.72 -17.15 17.91
CA GLY A 131 31.70 -16.11 18.27
C GLY A 131 31.14 -14.69 18.25
N GLU A 132 31.58 -13.85 17.33
CA GLU A 132 31.05 -12.47 17.19
C GLU A 132 29.59 -12.43 16.69
N GLY A 133 29.05 -13.55 16.19
CA GLY A 133 27.66 -13.68 15.73
C GLY A 133 26.68 -14.13 16.81
N ALA A 134 27.04 -14.07 18.09
CA ALA A 134 26.17 -14.42 19.19
C ALA A 134 24.87 -13.59 19.15
N GLY A 135 23.72 -14.24 19.31
CA GLY A 135 22.41 -13.60 19.15
C GLY A 135 21.95 -13.44 17.70
N LEU A 136 22.79 -13.63 16.68
CA LEU A 136 22.37 -13.61 15.27
C LEU A 136 22.32 -15.02 14.66
N ILE A 137 23.29 -15.84 15.04
CA ILE A 137 23.50 -17.20 14.55
C ILE A 137 23.04 -18.19 15.63
N GLY A 138 22.37 -19.25 15.21
CA GLY A 138 22.02 -20.40 16.03
C GLY A 138 22.59 -21.69 15.44
N HIS A 139 22.13 -22.83 15.94
CA HIS A 139 22.58 -24.14 15.47
C HIS A 139 21.43 -24.98 14.92
N THR A 140 21.73 -25.80 13.91
CA THR A 140 20.93 -26.99 13.64
C THR A 140 21.35 -28.10 14.58
N TYR A 141 20.42 -28.98 14.95
CA TYR A 141 20.70 -30.11 15.83
C TYR A 141 20.45 -31.43 15.10
N SER A 142 21.27 -32.42 15.42
CA SER A 142 21.09 -33.81 15.01
C SER A 142 21.18 -34.73 16.23
N ALA A 143 20.74 -35.97 16.06
CA ALA A 143 20.73 -36.94 17.13
C ALA A 143 21.28 -38.30 16.66
N ASP A 144 22.17 -38.88 17.46
CA ASP A 144 22.61 -40.27 17.30
C ASP A 144 22.57 -41.03 18.65
N LYS A 145 22.82 -42.35 18.60
CA LYS A 145 22.74 -43.22 19.79
C LYS A 145 23.96 -43.12 20.71
N GLU A 146 25.11 -42.65 20.23
CA GLU A 146 26.36 -42.55 21.00
C GLU A 146 26.51 -41.20 21.71
N HIS A 147 26.15 -40.12 21.02
CA HIS A 147 26.41 -38.74 21.42
C HIS A 147 25.13 -38.00 21.83
N GLY A 148 23.95 -38.60 21.67
CA GLY A 148 22.68 -37.95 21.97
C GLY A 148 22.38 -36.81 20.99
N ILE A 149 21.78 -35.71 21.47
CA ILE A 149 21.50 -34.52 20.65
C ILE A 149 22.74 -33.63 20.64
N PHE A 150 23.24 -33.30 19.44
CA PHE A 150 24.42 -32.45 19.25
C PHE A 150 24.18 -31.40 18.17
N ALA A 151 24.92 -30.29 18.24
CA ALA A 151 24.90 -29.26 17.20
C ALA A 151 25.57 -29.81 15.92
N SER A 152 24.83 -29.79 14.80
CA SER A 152 25.26 -30.36 13.52
C SER A 152 25.60 -29.32 12.45
N GLY A 153 25.35 -28.04 12.73
CA GLY A 153 25.63 -26.94 11.81
C GLY A 153 25.18 -25.60 12.35
N GLU A 154 25.43 -24.54 11.57
CA GLU A 154 24.96 -23.18 11.84
C GLU A 154 23.62 -22.91 11.14
N ALA A 155 22.77 -22.11 11.78
CA ALA A 155 21.50 -21.67 11.24
C ALA A 155 21.27 -20.18 11.49
N ILE A 156 20.64 -19.49 10.55
CA ILE A 156 20.15 -18.13 10.77
C ILE A 156 19.02 -18.20 11.80
N ARG A 157 19.08 -17.36 12.84
CA ARG A 157 17.97 -17.30 13.81
C ARG A 157 16.71 -16.74 13.16
N GLY A 158 15.56 -17.24 13.59
CA GLY A 158 14.26 -16.90 13.00
C GLY A 158 13.99 -15.40 12.95
N LEU A 159 14.41 -14.65 13.97
CA LEU A 159 14.22 -13.20 14.01
C LEU A 159 15.04 -12.46 12.93
N VAL A 160 16.28 -12.88 12.68
CA VAL A 160 17.14 -12.33 11.60
C VAL A 160 16.49 -12.58 10.24
N LEU A 161 15.94 -13.78 10.04
CA LEU A 161 15.23 -14.12 8.82
C LEU A 161 13.96 -13.28 8.63
N LEU A 162 13.15 -13.10 9.68
CA LEU A 162 11.92 -12.30 9.63
C LEU A 162 12.22 -10.83 9.34
N GLU A 163 13.25 -10.27 9.98
CA GLU A 163 13.68 -8.90 9.76
C GLU A 163 14.09 -8.67 8.30
N GLY A 164 14.96 -9.54 7.76
CA GLY A 164 15.39 -9.47 6.36
C GLY A 164 14.23 -9.60 5.37
N GLN A 165 13.28 -10.50 5.64
CA GLN A 165 12.08 -10.65 4.80
C GLN A 165 11.20 -9.40 4.80
N GLU A 166 11.05 -8.71 5.94
CA GLU A 166 10.27 -7.47 5.99
C GLU A 166 11.00 -6.33 5.27
N ARG A 167 12.34 -6.23 5.36
CA ARG A 167 13.12 -5.27 4.55
C ARG A 167 12.92 -5.47 3.05
N ASP A 168 12.97 -6.72 2.58
CA ASP A 168 12.71 -7.04 1.17
C ASP A 168 11.28 -6.64 0.75
N ARG A 169 10.30 -6.87 1.63
CA ARG A 169 8.90 -6.46 1.40
C ARG A 169 8.76 -4.94 1.36
N VAL A 170 9.46 -4.19 2.22
CA VAL A 170 9.47 -2.72 2.18
C VAL A 170 9.92 -2.24 0.81
N VAL A 171 11.06 -2.73 0.30
CA VAL A 171 11.57 -2.35 -1.03
C VAL A 171 10.57 -2.73 -2.13
N LYS A 172 10.00 -3.94 -2.06
CA LYS A 172 9.02 -4.43 -3.04
C LYS A 172 7.75 -3.57 -3.07
N TYR A 173 7.18 -3.24 -1.91
CA TYR A 173 5.96 -2.42 -1.84
C TYR A 173 6.22 -0.96 -2.17
N ALA A 174 7.39 -0.41 -1.80
CA ALA A 174 7.81 0.93 -2.20
C ALA A 174 7.93 1.03 -3.73
N LYS A 175 8.55 0.03 -4.37
CA LYS A 175 8.60 -0.05 -5.83
C LYS A 175 7.21 -0.15 -6.45
N ALA A 176 6.33 -1.01 -5.91
CA ALA A 176 4.96 -1.12 -6.40
C ALA A 176 4.20 0.21 -6.29
N ALA A 177 4.36 0.93 -5.17
CA ALA A 177 3.75 2.25 -4.97
C ALA A 177 4.26 3.29 -5.99
N HIS A 178 5.56 3.29 -6.27
CA HIS A 178 6.18 4.13 -7.28
C HIS A 178 5.69 3.79 -8.70
N ASP A 179 5.72 2.51 -9.07
CA ASP A 179 5.26 2.04 -10.39
C ASP A 179 3.75 2.33 -10.61
N MET A 180 2.97 2.43 -9.53
CA MET A 180 1.55 2.80 -9.55
C MET A 180 1.30 4.31 -9.60
N GLY A 181 2.35 5.15 -9.48
CA GLY A 181 2.24 6.61 -9.49
C GLY A 181 1.40 7.16 -8.33
N ILE A 182 1.47 6.50 -7.16
CA ILE A 182 0.61 6.86 -6.01
C ILE A 182 0.91 8.27 -5.51
N ALA A 183 2.19 8.65 -5.44
CA ALA A 183 2.60 9.97 -4.96
C ALA A 183 2.08 11.08 -5.88
N GLU A 184 2.25 10.91 -7.19
CA GLU A 184 1.78 11.83 -8.22
C GLU A 184 0.25 11.93 -8.22
N ARG A 185 -0.45 10.82 -7.98
CA ARG A 185 -1.91 10.82 -7.83
C ARG A 185 -2.34 11.60 -6.60
N HIS A 186 -1.67 11.45 -5.46
CA HIS A 186 -1.99 12.21 -4.24
C HIS A 186 -1.74 13.70 -4.41
N VAL A 187 -0.62 14.09 -5.03
CA VAL A 187 -0.35 15.50 -5.36
C VAL A 187 -1.45 16.06 -6.26
N ARG A 188 -1.81 15.35 -7.32
CA ARG A 188 -2.87 15.79 -8.24
C ARG A 188 -4.23 15.94 -7.56
N ILE A 189 -4.59 15.03 -6.66
CA ILE A 189 -5.83 15.13 -5.89
C ILE A 189 -5.78 16.35 -4.96
N ALA A 190 -4.65 16.56 -4.28
CA ALA A 190 -4.47 17.72 -3.40
C ALA A 190 -4.54 19.05 -4.18
N GLU A 191 -3.94 19.12 -5.36
CA GLU A 191 -4.02 20.28 -6.25
C GLU A 191 -5.46 20.55 -6.71
N GLN A 192 -6.19 19.50 -7.13
CA GLN A 192 -7.60 19.62 -7.53
C GLN A 192 -8.48 20.09 -6.36
N GLN A 193 -8.24 19.57 -5.15
CA GLN A 193 -8.95 20.00 -3.95
C GLN A 193 -8.62 21.45 -3.58
N ALA A 194 -7.36 21.87 -3.73
CA ALA A 194 -6.96 23.26 -3.49
C ALA A 194 -7.62 24.21 -4.49
N GLU A 195 -7.74 23.83 -5.76
CA GLU A 195 -8.44 24.61 -6.79
C GLU A 195 -9.93 24.73 -6.46
N GLN A 196 -10.60 23.62 -6.12
CA GLN A 196 -12.01 23.62 -5.70
C GLN A 196 -12.26 24.50 -4.47
N LEU A 197 -11.37 24.44 -3.48
CA LEU A 197 -11.45 25.28 -2.29
C LEU A 197 -11.28 26.77 -2.64
N ALA A 198 -10.32 27.11 -3.50
CA ALA A 198 -10.11 28.48 -3.95
C ALA A 198 -11.34 29.03 -4.69
N ASP A 199 -11.97 28.23 -5.54
CA ASP A 199 -13.19 28.62 -6.25
C ASP A 199 -14.38 28.79 -5.31
N ALA A 200 -14.54 27.91 -4.31
CA ALA A 200 -15.56 28.07 -3.29
C ALA A 200 -15.37 29.39 -2.51
N ILE A 201 -14.14 29.72 -2.13
CA ILE A 201 -13.82 30.98 -1.45
C ILE A 201 -14.16 32.18 -2.35
N ARG A 202 -13.79 32.16 -3.64
CA ARG A 202 -14.14 33.22 -4.60
C ARG A 202 -15.64 33.40 -4.73
N GLN A 203 -16.40 32.31 -4.84
CA GLN A 203 -17.86 32.36 -4.93
C GLN A 203 -18.49 32.96 -3.68
N ILE A 204 -18.02 32.58 -2.49
CA ILE A 204 -18.46 33.15 -1.22
C ILE A 204 -18.17 34.66 -1.18
N LEU A 205 -16.94 35.07 -1.46
CA LEU A 205 -16.55 36.49 -1.44
C LEU A 205 -17.34 37.34 -2.45
N ASN A 206 -17.60 36.80 -3.63
CA ASN A 206 -18.44 37.46 -4.64
C ASN A 206 -19.90 37.57 -4.17
N GLY A 207 -20.43 36.56 -3.48
CA GLY A 207 -21.78 36.57 -2.93
C GLY A 207 -21.98 37.52 -1.74
N LEU A 208 -20.90 37.93 -1.07
CA LEU A 208 -20.95 38.83 0.09
C LEU A 208 -21.09 40.31 -0.27
N ASN A 209 -21.10 40.68 -1.55
CA ASN A 209 -21.24 42.07 -2.02
C ASN A 209 -20.32 43.07 -1.27
N LEU A 210 -19.04 42.71 -1.15
CA LEU A 210 -18.03 43.48 -0.41
C LEU A 210 -17.87 44.90 -0.97
N THR A 211 -17.63 45.89 -0.11
CA THR A 211 -17.27 47.24 -0.54
C THR A 211 -15.88 47.26 -1.19
N ALA A 212 -15.56 48.34 -1.92
CA ALA A 212 -14.25 48.50 -2.56
C ALA A 212 -13.10 48.45 -1.54
N GLU A 213 -13.29 49.05 -0.37
CA GLU A 213 -12.31 49.04 0.72
C GLU A 213 -12.14 47.63 1.30
N GLN A 214 -13.22 46.87 1.46
CA GLN A 214 -13.17 45.49 1.95
C GLN A 214 -12.47 44.54 0.96
N GLN A 215 -12.73 44.70 -0.34
CA GLN A 215 -12.07 43.91 -1.39
C GLN A 215 -10.55 44.09 -1.41
N GLN A 216 -10.04 45.28 -1.06
CA GLN A 216 -8.59 45.53 -1.00
C GLN A 216 -7.88 44.72 0.08
N VAL A 217 -8.58 44.35 1.17
CA VAL A 217 -8.00 43.61 2.30
C VAL A 217 -8.00 42.09 2.05
N VAL A 218 -8.91 41.60 1.20
CA VAL A 218 -9.10 40.16 0.92
C VAL A 218 -7.81 39.43 0.49
N PRO A 219 -6.98 39.95 -0.45
CA PRO A 219 -5.77 39.26 -0.90
C PRO A 219 -4.70 39.12 0.19
N GLN A 220 -4.79 39.91 1.27
CA GLN A 220 -3.85 39.83 2.40
C GLN A 220 -4.39 38.91 3.50
N LEU A 221 -5.70 39.02 3.81
CA LEU A 221 -6.34 38.31 4.89
C LEU A 221 -6.56 36.81 4.58
N VAL A 222 -7.06 36.48 3.39
CA VAL A 222 -7.38 35.09 3.05
C VAL A 222 -6.12 34.21 3.06
N PRO A 223 -4.98 34.60 2.43
CA PRO A 223 -3.77 33.77 2.47
C PRO A 223 -3.10 33.71 3.85
N SER A 224 -3.29 34.72 4.72
CA SER A 224 -2.73 34.67 6.07
C SER A 224 -3.48 33.65 6.94
N VAL A 225 -4.81 33.65 6.88
CA VAL A 225 -5.66 32.69 7.60
C VAL A 225 -5.43 31.26 7.09
N LEU A 226 -5.41 31.05 5.77
CA LEU A 226 -5.17 29.71 5.20
C LEU A 226 -3.80 29.15 5.58
N ARG A 227 -2.75 29.98 5.64
CA ARG A 227 -1.42 29.57 6.09
C ARG A 227 -1.39 29.24 7.58
N ALA A 228 -2.12 29.98 8.41
CA ALA A 228 -2.23 29.69 9.84
C ALA A 228 -2.85 28.30 10.07
N ILE A 229 -3.94 27.98 9.35
CA ILE A 229 -4.57 26.66 9.38
C ILE A 229 -3.58 25.56 8.93
N ALA A 230 -2.86 25.78 7.82
CA ALA A 230 -1.90 24.81 7.29
C ALA A 230 -0.72 24.55 8.24
N ALA A 231 -0.30 25.54 9.04
CA ALA A 231 0.75 25.41 10.04
C ALA A 231 0.27 24.72 11.34
N GLY A 232 -1.00 24.29 11.42
CA GLY A 232 -1.58 23.68 12.62
C GLY A 232 -1.87 24.69 13.74
N ASN A 233 -1.93 25.99 13.42
CA ASN A 233 -2.19 27.05 14.36
C ASN A 233 -3.55 27.69 14.03
N PRO A 234 -4.66 27.18 14.60
CA PRO A 234 -5.96 27.82 14.40
C PRO A 234 -5.92 29.18 15.07
N ALA A 235 -5.86 30.25 14.27
CA ALA A 235 -6.02 31.60 14.78
C ALA A 235 -7.44 31.73 15.38
N ALA A 236 -7.49 32.04 16.67
CA ALA A 236 -8.68 32.50 17.38
C ALA A 236 -9.00 33.95 16.99
#